data_AF-A0A7X8VU36-F1
#
_entry.id   AF-A0A7X8VU36-F1
#
_cell.length_a   1.000
_cell.length_b   1.000
_cell.length_c   1.000
_cell.angle_alpha   90.00
_cell.angle_beta   90.00
_cell.angle_gamma   90.00
#
_symmetry.space_group_name_H-M   'P 1'
#
loop_
_entity.id
_entity.type
_entity.pdbx_description
1 polymer ?
#
loop_
_entity_poly.entity_id
_entity_poly.type
_entity_poly.pdbx_seq_one_letter_code
_entity_poly.pdbx_strand_id
1 'polypeptide(L)'
;MAQDNRKFYCYLDDFNEITIIIPNRHYREKTKYRLLGNDEVIDLDIKERIPIGNETKLVCVFDAYIELRMIYHVVSDKEEKSELYTGKIVRTELFDNIYYYKKDDLGATYQKTATKFKIWTPVAKYVHLCLIYKDGTSETRAMFYTNAGVWRLVVKGDLEGVRYRYHVYVNGQEQIVGDPYGIASTANGDYNYVIDKEKLYVINHESPFKGSYLDSVIYEMNARDFSMDENVPFTHRGKYLGVIEKKLKTPGGNPAGLDYLKYLGITHVQIMPLIDFGGVDENNPDFLYNWGYNPEQY
;
A
#
# COMPACT_ATOMS: atom_id res chain seq x y z
N MET A 1 14.98 8.64 -17.82
CA MET A 1 13.57 9.02 -17.96
C MET A 1 13.31 9.22 -19.44
N ALA A 2 12.27 8.59 -20.01
CA ALA A 2 11.87 8.87 -21.40
C ALA A 2 11.56 10.38 -21.53
N GLN A 3 11.93 10.97 -22.67
CA GLN A 3 11.70 12.40 -22.89
C GLN A 3 10.19 12.64 -23.05
N ASP A 4 9.58 13.28 -22.05
CA ASP A 4 8.17 13.62 -22.07
C ASP A 4 7.93 14.75 -23.08
N ASN A 5 7.38 14.39 -24.24
CA ASN A 5 7.12 15.30 -25.35
C ASN A 5 5.71 15.90 -25.32
N ARG A 6 4.95 15.71 -24.24
CA ARG A 6 3.59 16.22 -24.13
C ARG A 6 3.56 17.74 -24.17
N LYS A 7 2.56 18.27 -24.87
CA LYS A 7 2.31 19.72 -24.98
C LYS A 7 1.50 20.28 -23.82
N PHE A 8 0.80 19.42 -23.10
CA PHE A 8 -0.01 19.74 -21.93
C PHE A 8 -0.25 18.47 -21.09
N TYR A 9 -0.68 18.67 -19.86
CA TYR A 9 -1.14 17.62 -18.95
C TYR A 9 -2.64 17.80 -18.70
N CYS A 10 -3.33 16.71 -18.43
CA CYS A 10 -4.75 16.75 -18.11
C CYS A 10 -5.10 15.79 -16.97
N TYR A 11 -5.99 16.23 -16.09
CA TYR A 11 -6.34 15.56 -14.84
C TYR A 11 -7.85 15.54 -14.68
N LEU A 12 -8.42 14.36 -14.40
CA LEU A 12 -9.81 14.18 -14.02
C LEU A 12 -9.96 14.59 -12.56
N ASP A 13 -10.64 15.70 -12.36
CA ASP A 13 -10.66 16.44 -11.12
C ASP A 13 -12.02 16.31 -10.41
N ASP A 14 -13.09 16.11 -11.17
CA ASP A 14 -14.37 15.64 -10.68
C ASP A 14 -15.05 14.76 -11.76
N PHE A 15 -16.20 14.18 -11.48
CA PHE A 15 -16.94 13.34 -12.43
C PHE A 15 -17.39 14.07 -13.69
N ASN A 16 -17.39 15.40 -13.68
CA ASN A 16 -17.73 16.27 -14.82
C ASN A 16 -16.69 17.39 -15.05
N GLU A 17 -15.51 17.31 -14.42
CA GLU A 17 -14.48 18.35 -14.49
C GLU A 17 -13.10 17.76 -14.85
N ILE A 18 -12.48 18.32 -15.88
CA ILE A 18 -11.09 18.04 -16.27
C ILE A 18 -10.29 19.34 -16.17
N THR A 19 -9.16 19.27 -15.48
CA THR A 19 -8.14 20.33 -15.52
C THR A 19 -7.14 20.05 -16.63
N ILE A 20 -6.85 21.04 -17.48
CA ILE A 20 -5.75 20.98 -18.46
C ILE A 20 -4.68 22.00 -18.08
N ILE A 21 -3.42 21.57 -17.91
CA ILE A 21 -2.28 22.45 -17.61
C ILE A 21 -1.38 22.53 -18.84
N ILE A 22 -1.20 23.75 -19.36
CA ILE A 22 -0.50 23.99 -20.63
C ILE A 22 0.62 25.01 -20.41
N PRO A 23 1.89 24.70 -20.73
CA PRO A 23 2.95 25.71 -20.78
C PRO A 23 2.58 26.84 -21.73
N ASN A 24 2.83 28.10 -21.33
CA ASN A 24 2.41 29.28 -22.10
C ASN A 24 2.95 29.30 -23.54
N ARG A 25 4.12 28.67 -23.79
CA ARG A 25 4.69 28.48 -25.14
C ARG A 25 3.85 27.61 -26.08
N HIS A 26 2.95 26.79 -25.54
CA HIS A 26 2.05 25.91 -26.28
C HIS A 26 0.58 26.39 -26.21
N TYR A 27 0.27 27.29 -25.27
CA TYR A 27 -1.07 27.82 -25.09
C TYR A 27 -1.54 28.65 -26.28
N ARG A 28 -2.79 28.44 -26.67
CA ARG A 28 -3.48 29.18 -27.72
C ARG A 28 -4.93 29.36 -27.31
N GLU A 29 -5.42 30.59 -27.32
CA GLU A 29 -6.71 30.96 -26.74
C GLU A 29 -7.90 30.24 -27.40
N LYS A 30 -7.86 30.05 -28.72
CA LYS A 30 -8.96 29.49 -29.51
C LYS A 30 -8.93 27.95 -29.64
N THR A 31 -7.95 27.27 -29.04
CA THR A 31 -7.86 25.80 -29.12
C THR A 31 -9.07 25.15 -28.46
N LYS A 32 -9.68 24.20 -29.17
CA LYS A 32 -10.71 23.31 -28.62
C LYS A 32 -10.10 21.98 -28.19
N TYR A 33 -10.73 21.35 -27.20
CA TYR A 33 -10.31 20.06 -26.67
C TYR A 33 -11.48 19.08 -26.67
N ARG A 34 -11.15 17.80 -26.89
CA ARG A 34 -12.08 16.67 -26.81
C ARG A 34 -11.46 15.57 -25.97
N LEU A 35 -12.29 14.81 -25.27
CA LEU A 35 -11.87 13.59 -24.60
C LEU A 35 -12.19 12.39 -25.49
N LEU A 36 -11.19 11.55 -25.76
CA LEU A 36 -11.30 10.34 -26.57
C LEU A 36 -10.95 9.11 -25.73
N GLY A 37 -11.82 8.10 -25.72
CA GLY A 37 -11.56 6.82 -25.05
C GLY A 37 -12.83 6.00 -24.93
N ASN A 38 -12.70 4.69 -24.74
CA ASN A 38 -13.85 3.77 -24.63
C ASN A 38 -14.84 3.87 -25.81
N ASP A 39 -14.32 4.05 -27.04
CA ASP A 39 -15.11 4.29 -28.26
C ASP A 39 -16.03 5.54 -28.22
N GLU A 40 -15.77 6.47 -27.29
CA GLU A 40 -16.49 7.72 -27.12
C GLU A 40 -15.64 8.94 -27.52
N VAL A 41 -16.34 9.98 -27.98
CA VAL A 41 -15.80 11.31 -28.27
C VAL A 41 -16.66 12.33 -27.51
N ILE A 42 -16.06 12.99 -26.53
CA ILE A 42 -16.77 13.93 -25.65
C ILE A 42 -16.15 15.32 -25.82
N ASP A 43 -16.96 16.30 -26.21
CA ASP A 43 -16.51 17.70 -26.31
C ASP A 43 -16.28 18.29 -24.92
N LEU A 44 -15.22 19.10 -24.78
CA LEU A 44 -14.88 19.76 -23.52
C LEU A 44 -15.16 21.27 -23.60
N ASP A 45 -15.97 21.76 -22.66
CA ASP A 45 -16.29 23.18 -22.53
C ASP A 45 -15.34 23.86 -21.54
N ILE A 46 -14.50 24.78 -22.04
CA ILE A 46 -13.60 25.57 -21.18
C ILE A 46 -14.44 26.62 -20.44
N LYS A 47 -14.53 26.50 -19.11
CA LYS A 47 -15.23 27.45 -18.23
C LYS A 47 -14.31 28.53 -17.69
N GLU A 48 -13.09 28.15 -17.31
CA GLU A 48 -12.12 29.08 -16.72
C GLU A 48 -10.75 28.93 -17.35
N ARG A 49 -10.03 30.06 -17.39
CA ARG A 49 -8.65 30.16 -17.86
C ARG A 49 -7.87 30.92 -16.81
N ILE A 50 -6.98 30.23 -16.12
CA ILE A 50 -6.28 30.75 -14.95
C ILE A 50 -4.77 30.73 -15.26
N PRO A 51 -4.13 31.90 -15.42
CA PRO A 51 -2.68 31.98 -15.51
C PRO A 51 -2.02 31.51 -14.21
N ILE A 52 -1.07 30.59 -14.30
CA ILE A 52 -0.30 30.06 -13.17
C ILE A 52 1.19 30.05 -13.52
N GLY A 53 1.88 31.17 -13.23
CA GLY A 53 3.29 31.34 -13.58
C GLY A 53 3.53 31.23 -15.10
N ASN A 54 4.34 30.26 -15.51
CA ASN A 54 4.67 30.01 -16.93
C ASN A 54 3.69 29.06 -17.63
N GLU A 55 2.57 28.75 -17.00
CA GLU A 55 1.54 27.85 -17.50
C GLU A 55 0.16 28.52 -17.44
N THR A 56 -0.77 27.95 -18.19
CA THR A 56 -2.19 28.30 -18.16
C THR A 56 -2.97 27.06 -17.75
N LYS A 57 -3.75 27.17 -16.68
CA LYS A 57 -4.73 26.17 -16.25
C LYS A 57 -6.05 26.44 -16.96
N LEU A 58 -6.60 25.43 -17.60
CA LEU A 58 -7.97 25.41 -18.10
C LEU A 58 -8.81 24.53 -17.19
N VAL A 59 -9.97 25.04 -16.77
CA VAL A 59 -11.01 24.22 -16.13
C VAL A 59 -12.04 23.92 -17.20
N CYS A 60 -12.13 22.65 -17.56
CA CYS A 60 -13.04 22.15 -18.58
C CYS A 60 -14.15 21.35 -17.92
N VAL A 61 -15.38 21.54 -18.37
CA VAL A 61 -16.51 20.68 -17.99
C VAL A 61 -16.99 19.86 -19.19
N PHE A 62 -17.67 18.77 -18.90
CA PHE A 62 -18.26 17.89 -19.90
C PHE A 62 -19.53 17.25 -19.34
N ASP A 63 -20.39 16.76 -20.23
CA ASP A 63 -21.64 16.08 -19.88
C ASP A 63 -21.61 14.65 -20.43
N ALA A 64 -20.92 13.77 -19.71
CA ALA A 64 -20.78 12.36 -20.04
C ALA A 64 -20.37 11.56 -18.81
N TYR A 65 -20.56 10.24 -18.87
CA TYR A 65 -20.03 9.31 -17.86
C TYR A 65 -18.65 8.79 -18.28
N ILE A 66 -17.68 8.83 -17.37
CA ILE A 66 -16.33 8.31 -17.62
C ILE A 66 -16.12 7.02 -16.82
N GLU A 67 -15.78 5.95 -17.52
CA GLU A 67 -15.35 4.71 -16.88
C GLU A 67 -13.90 4.84 -16.39
N LEU A 68 -13.70 5.05 -15.09
CA LEU A 68 -12.36 5.35 -14.52
C LEU A 68 -11.27 4.31 -14.83
N ARG A 69 -11.64 3.06 -15.13
CA ARG A 69 -10.70 2.00 -15.53
C ARG A 69 -10.22 2.10 -16.98
N MET A 70 -10.90 2.86 -17.83
CA MET A 70 -10.53 2.99 -19.23
C MET A 70 -9.47 4.08 -19.41
N ILE A 71 -8.65 3.91 -20.45
CA ILE A 71 -7.67 4.92 -20.85
C ILE A 71 -8.39 5.92 -21.74
N TYR A 72 -8.43 7.17 -21.29
CA TYR A 72 -8.89 8.30 -22.08
C TYR A 72 -7.74 9.24 -22.38
N HIS A 73 -7.89 10.02 -23.44
CA HIS A 73 -6.95 11.05 -23.83
C HIS A 73 -7.66 12.33 -24.15
N VAL A 74 -7.15 13.45 -23.63
CA VAL A 74 -7.55 14.75 -24.10
C VAL A 74 -6.76 15.06 -25.37
N VAL A 75 -7.48 15.48 -26.42
CA VAL A 75 -6.95 15.78 -27.75
C VAL A 75 -7.35 17.19 -28.15
N SER A 76 -6.39 18.00 -28.59
CA SER A 76 -6.66 19.33 -29.13
C SER A 76 -7.10 19.27 -30.60
N ASP A 77 -7.67 20.36 -31.12
CA ASP A 77 -7.97 20.53 -32.55
C ASP A 77 -6.74 20.50 -33.49
N LYS A 78 -5.53 20.41 -32.92
CA LYS A 78 -4.26 20.23 -33.64
C LYS A 78 -3.65 18.85 -33.43
N GLU A 79 -4.45 17.91 -32.95
CA GLU A 79 -4.04 16.51 -32.70
C GLU A 79 -2.92 16.38 -31.64
N GLU A 80 -2.73 17.41 -30.81
CA GLU A 80 -1.87 17.30 -29.63
C GLU A 80 -2.62 16.48 -28.58
N LYS A 81 -1.98 15.43 -28.06
CA LYS A 81 -2.63 14.41 -27.22
C LYS A 81 -1.94 14.27 -25.87
N SER A 82 -2.73 14.06 -24.82
CA SER A 82 -2.26 13.73 -23.47
C SER A 82 -3.22 12.72 -22.83
N GLU A 83 -2.70 11.71 -22.15
CA GLU A 83 -3.52 10.77 -21.38
C GLU A 83 -4.20 11.50 -20.21
N LEU A 84 -5.49 11.22 -20.01
CA LEU A 84 -6.24 11.75 -18.88
C LEU A 84 -5.79 11.05 -17.60
N TYR A 85 -5.04 11.78 -16.79
CA TYR A 85 -4.60 11.30 -15.49
C TYR A 85 -5.68 11.49 -14.44
N THR A 86 -5.59 10.71 -13.37
CA THR A 86 -6.42 10.88 -12.19
C THR A 86 -5.91 12.08 -11.40
N GLY A 87 -6.79 13.06 -11.17
CA GLY A 87 -6.54 14.27 -10.40
C GLY A 87 -7.17 14.22 -9.01
N LYS A 88 -7.83 15.30 -8.60
CA LYS A 88 -8.47 15.41 -7.27
C LYS A 88 -9.72 14.53 -7.11
N ILE A 89 -10.25 13.91 -8.18
CA ILE A 89 -11.47 13.10 -8.13
C ILE A 89 -11.45 12.04 -7.04
N VAL A 90 -10.30 11.39 -6.80
CA VAL A 90 -10.14 10.33 -5.77
C VAL A 90 -10.30 10.81 -4.33
N ARG A 91 -10.42 12.12 -4.11
CA ARG A 91 -10.61 12.75 -2.80
C ARG A 91 -12.00 13.38 -2.65
N THR A 92 -12.89 13.21 -3.62
CA THR A 92 -14.26 13.74 -3.51
C THR A 92 -15.15 12.78 -2.73
N GLU A 93 -16.13 13.31 -2.00
CA GLU A 93 -17.10 12.49 -1.27
C GLU A 93 -17.89 11.58 -2.19
N LEU A 94 -18.20 12.05 -3.41
CA LEU A 94 -18.93 11.25 -4.39
C LEU A 94 -18.09 10.04 -4.86
N PHE A 95 -16.78 10.22 -5.05
CA PHE A 95 -15.88 9.11 -5.39
C PHE A 95 -15.86 8.07 -4.28
N ASP A 96 -15.71 8.52 -3.03
CA ASP A 96 -15.71 7.62 -1.87
C ASP A 96 -17.04 6.85 -1.78
N ASN A 97 -18.17 7.54 -1.90
CA ASN A 97 -19.50 6.91 -1.87
C ASN A 97 -19.73 5.87 -2.98
N ILE A 98 -19.30 6.14 -4.22
CA ILE A 98 -19.48 5.24 -5.36
C ILE A 98 -18.56 4.02 -5.25
N TYR A 99 -17.30 4.23 -4.84
CA TYR A 99 -16.27 3.20 -4.86
C TYR A 99 -16.01 2.54 -3.50
N TYR A 100 -16.70 2.95 -2.44
CA TYR A 100 -16.56 2.32 -1.13
C TYR A 100 -16.87 0.82 -1.18
N TYR A 101 -15.86 0.01 -0.86
CA TYR A 101 -15.99 -1.44 -0.82
C TYR A 101 -16.36 -1.91 0.59
N LYS A 102 -17.63 -2.30 0.77
CA LYS A 102 -18.21 -2.64 2.08
C LYS A 102 -17.71 -3.95 2.69
N LYS A 103 -17.05 -4.81 1.93
CA LYS A 103 -16.63 -6.13 2.41
C LYS A 103 -15.21 -6.06 2.97
N ASP A 104 -14.93 -6.91 3.93
CA ASP A 104 -13.67 -7.05 4.66
C ASP A 104 -12.77 -8.16 4.08
N ASP A 105 -12.89 -8.44 2.78
CA ASP A 105 -12.22 -9.56 2.10
C ASP A 105 -11.19 -9.14 1.04
N LEU A 106 -10.62 -7.94 1.19
CA LEU A 106 -9.45 -7.50 0.43
C LEU A 106 -8.20 -8.30 0.84
N GLY A 107 -7.21 -8.34 -0.06
CA GLY A 107 -5.99 -9.11 0.10
C GLY A 107 -6.05 -10.52 -0.49
N ALA A 108 -5.14 -11.39 -0.05
CA ALA A 108 -5.12 -12.80 -0.39
C ALA A 108 -5.90 -13.65 0.62
N THR A 109 -6.99 -14.28 0.16
CA THR A 109 -7.75 -15.28 0.92
C THR A 109 -7.40 -16.68 0.43
N TYR A 110 -6.57 -17.39 1.20
CA TYR A 110 -6.10 -18.74 0.89
C TYR A 110 -7.12 -19.82 1.25
N GLN A 111 -7.24 -20.82 0.37
CA GLN A 111 -7.75 -22.15 0.64
C GLN A 111 -6.89 -23.16 -0.12
N LYS A 112 -6.79 -24.39 0.37
CA LYS A 112 -5.95 -25.44 -0.25
C LYS A 112 -6.25 -25.70 -1.73
N THR A 113 -7.49 -25.49 -2.17
CA THR A 113 -7.90 -25.70 -3.57
C THR A 113 -7.77 -24.47 -4.45
N ALA A 114 -7.70 -23.26 -3.86
CA ALA A 114 -7.61 -22.00 -4.58
C ALA A 114 -7.33 -20.81 -3.65
N THR A 115 -6.65 -19.79 -4.15
CA THR A 115 -6.51 -18.48 -3.48
C THR A 115 -7.28 -17.41 -4.24
N LYS A 116 -8.02 -16.57 -3.51
CA LYS A 116 -8.70 -15.40 -4.04
C LYS A 116 -7.85 -14.17 -3.74
N PHE A 117 -7.55 -13.38 -4.76
CA PHE A 117 -6.83 -12.12 -4.64
C PHE A 117 -7.79 -10.97 -4.93
N LYS A 118 -7.78 -9.94 -4.09
CA LYS A 118 -8.56 -8.72 -4.28
C LYS A 118 -7.76 -7.48 -3.88
N ILE A 119 -7.71 -6.50 -4.76
CA ILE A 119 -7.11 -5.19 -4.49
C ILE A 119 -8.05 -4.08 -4.94
N TRP A 120 -8.22 -3.06 -4.10
CA TRP A 120 -9.04 -1.90 -4.40
C TRP A 120 -8.20 -0.83 -5.09
N THR A 121 -8.50 -0.54 -6.35
CA THR A 121 -7.88 0.58 -7.08
C THR A 121 -8.81 1.00 -8.23
N PRO A 122 -9.83 1.82 -7.96
CA PRO A 122 -10.87 2.15 -8.91
C PRO A 122 -10.39 2.82 -10.21
N VAL A 123 -9.23 3.49 -10.12
CA VAL A 123 -8.66 4.34 -11.18
C VAL A 123 -7.56 3.65 -11.98
N ALA A 124 -7.12 2.46 -11.56
CA ALA A 124 -6.16 1.69 -12.33
C ALA A 124 -6.73 1.32 -13.71
N LYS A 125 -5.85 1.24 -14.71
CA LYS A 125 -6.24 0.87 -16.08
C LYS A 125 -6.11 -0.62 -16.31
N TYR A 126 -5.14 -1.23 -15.65
CA TYR A 126 -5.03 -2.67 -15.51
C TYR A 126 -4.36 -3.00 -14.18
N VAL A 127 -4.64 -4.20 -13.70
CA VAL A 127 -3.93 -4.82 -12.58
C VAL A 127 -3.54 -6.23 -12.99
N HIS A 128 -2.26 -6.54 -12.86
CA HIS A 128 -1.75 -7.89 -13.03
C HIS A 128 -1.23 -8.43 -11.69
N LEU A 129 -1.57 -9.67 -11.38
CA LEU A 129 -1.01 -10.42 -10.26
C LEU A 129 0.24 -11.15 -10.75
N CYS A 130 1.39 -10.86 -10.14
CA CYS A 130 2.63 -11.60 -10.35
C CYS A 130 2.81 -12.60 -9.22
N LEU A 131 3.00 -13.87 -9.56
CA LEU A 131 3.21 -14.99 -8.65
C LEU A 131 4.63 -15.53 -8.85
N ILE A 132 5.35 -15.78 -7.75
CA ILE A 132 6.64 -16.47 -7.76
C ILE A 132 6.53 -17.74 -6.91
N TYR A 133 6.55 -18.89 -7.60
CA TYR A 133 6.41 -20.21 -7.00
C TYR A 133 7.69 -20.65 -6.27
N LYS A 134 7.57 -21.73 -5.48
CA LYS A 134 8.64 -22.26 -4.62
C LYS A 134 9.83 -22.83 -5.41
N ASP A 135 9.58 -23.30 -6.62
CA ASP A 135 10.62 -23.78 -7.55
C ASP A 135 11.35 -22.64 -8.28
N GLY A 136 10.97 -21.39 -8.01
CA GLY A 136 11.54 -20.20 -8.63
C GLY A 136 10.85 -19.78 -9.94
N THR A 137 9.90 -20.56 -10.45
CA THR A 137 9.11 -20.16 -11.62
C THR A 137 8.21 -18.98 -11.29
N SER A 138 7.89 -18.17 -12.29
CA SER A 138 7.01 -17.02 -12.13
C SER A 138 5.89 -17.01 -13.18
N GLU A 139 4.77 -16.42 -12.80
CA GLU A 139 3.61 -16.27 -13.67
C GLU A 139 2.92 -14.94 -13.40
N THR A 140 2.51 -14.26 -14.46
CA THR A 140 1.74 -13.02 -14.38
C THR A 140 0.35 -13.24 -14.96
N ARG A 141 -0.70 -12.84 -14.23
CA ARG A 141 -2.10 -13.02 -14.64
C ARG A 141 -2.87 -11.70 -14.55
N ALA A 142 -3.67 -11.41 -15.57
CA ALA A 142 -4.57 -10.26 -15.52
C ALA A 142 -5.69 -10.48 -14.49
N MET A 143 -5.97 -9.45 -13.71
CA MET A 143 -7.08 -9.42 -12.78
C MET A 143 -8.31 -8.78 -13.45
N PHE A 144 -9.49 -9.13 -12.97
CA PHE A 144 -10.74 -8.63 -13.51
C PHE A 144 -11.28 -7.48 -12.66
N TYR A 145 -11.62 -6.37 -13.30
CA TYR A 145 -12.32 -5.26 -12.64
C TYR A 145 -13.75 -5.70 -12.28
N THR A 146 -14.16 -5.41 -11.04
CA THR A 146 -15.49 -5.71 -10.51
C THR A 146 -16.10 -4.45 -9.89
N ASN A 147 -17.27 -4.59 -9.28
CA ASN A 147 -17.97 -3.48 -8.66
C ASN A 147 -17.14 -2.78 -7.57
N ALA A 148 -17.43 -1.50 -7.32
CA ALA A 148 -16.73 -0.66 -6.34
C ALA A 148 -15.21 -0.55 -6.57
N GLY A 149 -14.73 -0.74 -7.80
CA GLY A 149 -13.33 -0.52 -8.15
C GLY A 149 -12.36 -1.59 -7.64
N VAL A 150 -12.88 -2.77 -7.33
CA VAL A 150 -12.07 -3.91 -6.90
C VAL A 150 -11.62 -4.72 -8.10
N TRP A 151 -10.32 -5.01 -8.14
CA TRP A 151 -9.73 -5.97 -9.05
C TRP A 151 -9.66 -7.32 -8.37
N ARG A 152 -10.12 -8.38 -9.04
CA ARG A 152 -10.20 -9.73 -8.48
C ARG A 152 -9.62 -10.78 -9.40
N LEU A 153 -8.97 -11.77 -8.81
CA LEU A 153 -8.60 -13.01 -9.48
C LEU A 153 -8.76 -14.22 -8.53
N VAL A 154 -9.11 -15.37 -9.08
CA VAL A 154 -9.08 -16.64 -8.35
C VAL A 154 -8.09 -17.56 -9.05
N VAL A 155 -7.07 -18.01 -8.33
CA VAL A 155 -6.06 -18.92 -8.85
C VAL A 155 -6.28 -20.28 -8.21
N LYS A 156 -6.48 -21.31 -9.04
CA LYS A 156 -6.70 -22.68 -8.60
C LYS A 156 -5.37 -23.31 -8.17
N GLY A 157 -5.45 -24.23 -7.21
CA GLY A 157 -4.30 -24.95 -6.65
C GLY A 157 -3.92 -24.44 -5.26
N ASP A 158 -3.02 -25.18 -4.64
CA ASP A 158 -2.42 -24.85 -3.35
C ASP A 158 -1.30 -23.82 -3.57
N LEU A 159 -1.55 -22.59 -3.15
CA LEU A 159 -0.59 -21.49 -3.27
C LEU A 159 0.09 -21.15 -1.94
N GLU A 160 -0.03 -21.98 -0.90
CA GLU A 160 0.61 -21.69 0.37
C GLU A 160 2.12 -21.49 0.21
N GLY A 161 2.65 -20.38 0.69
CA GLY A 161 4.07 -19.99 0.59
C GLY A 161 4.51 -19.50 -0.79
N VAL A 162 3.58 -19.32 -1.74
CA VAL A 162 3.85 -18.62 -3.00
C VAL A 162 3.97 -17.12 -2.71
N ARG A 163 4.99 -16.50 -3.30
CA ARG A 163 5.20 -15.04 -3.21
C ARG A 163 4.36 -14.34 -4.26
N TYR A 164 3.89 -13.14 -3.97
CA TYR A 164 3.11 -12.37 -4.92
C TYR A 164 3.28 -10.86 -4.74
N ARG A 165 2.93 -10.13 -5.80
CA ARG A 165 2.82 -8.66 -5.83
C ARG A 165 1.92 -8.24 -7.00
N TYR A 166 1.54 -6.97 -7.05
CA TYR A 166 0.70 -6.43 -8.11
C TYR A 166 1.50 -5.48 -9.02
N HIS A 167 1.19 -5.54 -10.31
CA HIS A 167 1.59 -4.54 -11.29
C HIS A 167 0.34 -3.74 -11.63
N VAL A 168 0.35 -2.44 -11.32
CA VAL A 168 -0.83 -1.56 -11.36
C VAL A 168 -0.51 -0.37 -12.25
N TYR A 169 -1.30 -0.14 -13.30
CA TYR A 169 -1.11 1.02 -14.16
C TYR A 169 -2.02 2.17 -13.76
N VAL A 170 -1.41 3.28 -13.36
CA VAL A 170 -2.09 4.52 -12.99
C VAL A 170 -1.28 5.69 -13.54
N ASN A 171 -1.97 6.67 -14.13
CA ASN A 171 -1.38 7.93 -14.60
C ASN A 171 -0.18 7.74 -15.55
N GLY A 172 -0.36 6.94 -16.60
CA GLY A 172 0.67 6.77 -17.63
C GLY A 172 1.82 5.82 -17.27
N GLN A 173 1.83 5.23 -16.07
CA GLN A 173 2.94 4.41 -15.60
C GLN A 173 2.47 3.15 -14.86
N GLU A 174 3.16 2.04 -15.12
CA GLU A 174 3.05 0.83 -14.31
C GLU A 174 3.86 0.97 -13.01
N GLN A 175 3.19 0.74 -11.88
CA GLN A 175 3.78 0.68 -10.55
C GLN A 175 3.79 -0.79 -10.08
N ILE A 176 4.86 -1.18 -9.39
CA ILE A 176 4.95 -2.47 -8.72
C ILE A 176 4.66 -2.23 -7.25
N VAL A 177 3.66 -2.91 -6.70
CA VAL A 177 3.20 -2.71 -5.32
C VAL A 177 2.97 -4.03 -4.61
N GLY A 178 3.23 -4.06 -3.30
CA GLY A 178 2.77 -5.11 -2.41
C GLY A 178 1.25 -5.06 -2.23
N ASP A 179 0.70 -6.08 -1.58
CA ASP A 179 -0.67 -6.12 -1.10
C ASP A 179 -0.76 -5.35 0.22
N PRO A 180 -1.51 -4.23 0.31
CA PRO A 180 -1.68 -3.51 1.57
C PRO A 180 -2.31 -4.35 2.69
N TYR A 181 -2.95 -5.47 2.35
CA TYR A 181 -3.56 -6.43 3.29
C TYR A 181 -2.73 -7.71 3.44
N GLY A 182 -1.50 -7.74 2.89
CA GLY A 182 -0.57 -8.85 3.04
C GLY A 182 -0.18 -9.04 4.51
N ILE A 183 -0.30 -10.27 5.01
CA ILE A 183 0.01 -10.60 6.42
C ILE A 183 1.42 -11.18 6.62
N ALA A 184 2.20 -11.24 5.55
CA ALA A 184 3.58 -11.71 5.54
C ALA A 184 4.30 -11.17 4.30
N SER A 185 5.59 -10.88 4.43
CA SER A 185 6.46 -10.35 3.40
C SER A 185 7.79 -11.12 3.33
N THR A 186 8.50 -10.98 2.20
CA THR A 186 9.92 -11.32 2.11
C THR A 186 10.76 -10.30 2.87
N ALA A 187 12.04 -10.62 3.06
CA ALA A 187 12.99 -9.65 3.60
C ALA A 187 12.87 -8.30 2.85
N ASN A 188 12.75 -7.20 3.61
CA ASN A 188 12.58 -5.83 3.11
C ASN A 188 11.32 -5.58 2.25
N GLY A 189 10.29 -6.42 2.33
CA GLY A 189 8.97 -6.08 1.78
C GLY A 189 8.79 -6.25 0.25
N ASP A 190 9.76 -6.81 -0.48
CA ASP A 190 9.69 -6.91 -1.96
C ASP A 190 8.48 -7.69 -2.52
N TYR A 191 8.02 -8.69 -1.77
CA TYR A 191 6.86 -9.53 -2.09
C TYR A 191 6.08 -9.86 -0.83
N ASN A 192 4.78 -10.10 -0.97
CA ASN A 192 3.98 -10.73 0.07
C ASN A 192 3.93 -12.25 -0.10
N TYR A 193 3.61 -12.98 0.96
CA TYR A 193 3.35 -14.42 0.89
C TYR A 193 1.86 -14.73 1.00
N VAL A 194 1.43 -15.74 0.24
CA VAL A 194 0.14 -16.41 0.50
C VAL A 194 0.32 -17.32 1.71
N ILE A 195 -0.40 -17.04 2.79
CA ILE A 195 -0.27 -17.76 4.07
C ILE A 195 -1.55 -18.51 4.40
N ASP A 196 -1.39 -19.75 4.87
CA ASP A 196 -2.45 -20.49 5.52
C ASP A 196 -2.65 -19.97 6.95
N LYS A 197 -3.71 -19.17 7.15
CA LYS A 197 -4.03 -18.59 8.45
C LYS A 197 -4.34 -19.66 9.51
N GLU A 198 -4.77 -20.86 9.13
CA GLU A 198 -5.05 -21.95 10.09
C GLU A 198 -3.78 -22.49 10.76
N LYS A 199 -2.60 -22.24 10.17
CA LYS A 199 -1.30 -22.62 10.75
C LYS A 199 -0.71 -21.56 11.67
N LEU A 200 -1.32 -20.38 11.76
CA LEU A 200 -0.87 -19.33 12.67
C LEU A 200 -1.23 -19.70 14.11
N TYR A 201 -0.40 -19.26 15.05
CA TYR A 201 -0.66 -19.46 16.47
C TYR A 201 -1.94 -18.72 16.88
N VAL A 202 -2.89 -19.45 17.46
CA VAL A 202 -4.11 -18.88 18.03
C VAL A 202 -3.88 -18.61 19.51
N ILE A 203 -3.97 -17.34 19.91
CA ILE A 203 -3.95 -16.96 21.32
C ILE A 203 -5.19 -17.53 22.00
N ASN A 204 -4.99 -18.47 22.93
CA ASN A 204 -6.06 -19.24 23.58
C ASN A 204 -6.10 -19.06 25.10
N HIS A 205 -5.55 -17.96 25.61
CA HIS A 205 -5.56 -17.61 27.02
C HIS A 205 -6.09 -16.18 27.21
N GLU A 206 -6.71 -15.94 28.37
CA GLU A 206 -7.12 -14.59 28.75
C GLU A 206 -5.93 -13.78 29.27
N SER A 207 -6.05 -12.46 29.21
CA SER A 207 -5.13 -11.58 29.93
C SER A 207 -5.16 -11.91 31.43
N PRO A 208 -4.00 -12.08 32.09
CA PRO A 208 -3.93 -12.27 33.53
C PRO A 208 -4.27 -11.00 34.31
N PHE A 209 -4.26 -9.83 33.68
CA PHE A 209 -4.61 -8.56 34.32
C PHE A 209 -6.13 -8.42 34.45
N LYS A 210 -6.61 -8.18 35.67
CA LYS A 210 -8.04 -8.03 36.01
C LYS A 210 -8.40 -6.66 36.61
N GLY A 211 -7.44 -5.73 36.62
CA GLY A 211 -7.63 -4.37 37.17
C GLY A 211 -8.32 -3.41 36.19
N SER A 212 -8.55 -2.20 36.66
CA SER A 212 -8.99 -1.06 35.85
C SER A 212 -7.81 -0.39 35.13
N TYR A 213 -8.07 0.56 34.24
CA TYR A 213 -7.00 1.35 33.61
C TYR A 213 -6.11 2.11 34.62
N LEU A 214 -6.63 2.46 35.80
CA LEU A 214 -5.86 3.14 36.84
C LEU A 214 -4.90 2.20 37.59
N ASP A 215 -5.13 0.89 37.49
CA ASP A 215 -4.27 -0.14 38.08
C ASP A 215 -3.12 -0.54 37.13
N SER A 216 -3.08 0.05 35.93
CA SER A 216 -2.05 -0.23 34.92
C SER A 216 -0.74 0.49 35.23
N VAL A 217 0.32 -0.29 35.34
CA VAL A 217 1.71 0.16 35.27
C VAL A 217 2.28 -0.29 33.92
N ILE A 218 2.52 0.67 33.04
CA ILE A 218 3.00 0.46 31.66
C ILE A 218 4.52 0.68 31.62
N TYR A 219 5.24 -0.25 30.98
CA TYR A 219 6.67 -0.15 30.71
C TYR A 219 6.89 -0.14 29.20
N GLU A 220 7.41 0.96 28.67
CA GLU A 220 7.77 1.06 27.25
C GLU A 220 9.13 0.40 26.99
N MET A 221 9.23 -0.34 25.88
CA MET A 221 10.50 -0.91 25.43
C MET A 221 10.60 -1.06 23.91
N ASN A 222 11.84 -1.03 23.41
CA ASN A 222 12.18 -1.50 22.07
C ASN A 222 12.63 -2.97 22.14
N ALA A 223 12.13 -3.83 21.25
CA ALA A 223 12.47 -5.26 21.24
C ALA A 223 13.97 -5.52 21.02
N ARG A 224 14.64 -4.66 20.23
CA ARG A 224 16.09 -4.73 20.00
C ARG A 224 16.85 -4.32 21.25
N ASP A 225 16.63 -3.10 21.73
CA ASP A 225 17.36 -2.53 22.88
C ASP A 225 17.28 -3.43 24.11
N PHE A 226 16.08 -3.99 24.37
CA PHE A 226 15.80 -4.79 25.55
C PHE A 226 16.70 -6.01 25.72
N SER A 227 17.21 -6.58 24.62
CA SER A 227 17.97 -7.83 24.64
C SER A 227 19.34 -7.75 23.95
N MET A 228 19.80 -6.55 23.57
CA MET A 228 21.05 -6.40 22.81
C MET A 228 22.32 -6.44 23.69
N ASP A 229 22.23 -6.05 24.97
CA ASP A 229 23.41 -5.88 25.87
C ASP A 229 24.22 -7.17 26.07
N GLU A 230 25.46 -7.16 25.60
CA GLU A 230 26.43 -8.26 25.63
C GLU A 230 26.71 -8.84 27.03
N ASN A 231 26.51 -8.05 28.09
CA ASN A 231 26.77 -8.48 29.47
C ASN A 231 25.69 -9.39 30.06
N VAL A 232 24.51 -9.46 29.43
CA VAL A 232 23.44 -10.39 29.80
C VAL A 232 23.46 -11.56 28.80
N PRO A 233 23.37 -12.83 29.25
CA PRO A 233 23.54 -14.00 28.37
C PRO A 233 22.27 -14.32 27.56
N PHE A 234 21.76 -13.35 26.79
CA PHE A 234 20.71 -13.58 25.81
C PHE A 234 21.22 -14.46 24.66
N THR A 235 20.44 -15.45 24.26
CA THR A 235 20.73 -16.31 23.10
C THR A 235 20.30 -15.62 21.80
N HIS A 236 19.14 -14.95 21.81
CA HIS A 236 18.54 -14.30 20.64
C HIS A 236 18.56 -12.78 20.77
N ARG A 237 19.77 -12.22 20.86
CA ARG A 237 19.99 -10.78 21.03
C ARG A 237 19.27 -9.95 19.97
N GLY A 238 18.51 -8.97 20.43
CA GLY A 238 17.82 -8.02 19.59
C GLY A 238 16.68 -8.61 18.74
N LYS A 239 16.20 -9.82 19.06
CA LYS A 239 15.13 -10.53 18.34
C LYS A 239 13.91 -10.74 19.23
N TYR A 240 12.77 -11.07 18.63
CA TYR A 240 11.53 -11.40 19.36
C TYR A 240 11.71 -12.52 20.38
N LEU A 241 12.47 -13.56 20.05
CA LEU A 241 12.73 -14.66 21.00
C LEU A 241 13.56 -14.21 22.20
N GLY A 242 14.43 -13.21 22.05
CA GLY A 242 15.26 -12.68 23.14
C GLY A 242 14.42 -12.04 24.24
N VAL A 243 13.29 -11.41 23.87
CA VAL A 243 12.36 -10.78 24.82
C VAL A 243 11.75 -11.79 25.81
N ILE A 244 11.54 -13.03 25.38
CA ILE A 244 10.85 -14.05 26.18
C ILE A 244 11.79 -15.06 26.85
N GLU A 245 13.11 -14.86 26.75
CA GLU A 245 14.09 -15.69 27.45
C GLU A 245 13.95 -15.57 28.96
N LYS A 246 14.18 -16.69 29.67
CA LYS A 246 13.96 -16.83 31.10
C LYS A 246 15.23 -17.28 31.80
N LYS A 247 15.27 -17.10 33.11
CA LYS A 247 16.38 -17.39 34.02
C LYS A 247 17.63 -16.58 33.68
N LEU A 248 17.45 -15.37 33.16
CA LEU A 248 18.56 -14.47 32.84
C LEU A 248 18.99 -13.70 34.08
N LYS A 249 20.30 -13.50 34.21
CA LYS A 249 20.90 -12.69 35.26
C LYS A 249 21.97 -11.76 34.70
N THR A 250 22.10 -10.59 35.30
CA THR A 250 23.23 -9.69 35.05
C THR A 250 24.51 -10.26 35.68
N PRO A 251 25.71 -9.72 35.36
CA PRO A 251 26.96 -10.15 36.00
C PRO A 251 26.95 -10.01 37.53
N GLY A 252 26.18 -9.06 38.06
CA GLY A 252 25.99 -8.88 39.51
C GLY A 252 24.98 -9.85 40.15
N GLY A 253 24.37 -10.75 39.38
CA GLY A 253 23.43 -11.77 39.86
C GLY A 253 21.97 -11.33 39.95
N ASN A 254 21.64 -10.09 39.54
CA ASN A 254 20.27 -9.58 39.53
C ASN A 254 19.45 -10.19 38.37
N PRO A 255 18.12 -10.36 38.50
CA PRO A 255 17.27 -10.76 37.37
C PRO A 255 17.44 -9.82 36.16
N ALA A 256 17.35 -10.37 34.95
CA ALA A 256 17.43 -9.62 33.70
C ALA A 256 16.31 -10.05 32.73
N GLY A 257 16.09 -9.26 31.68
CA GLY A 257 15.08 -9.55 30.65
C GLY A 257 13.67 -9.72 31.22
N LEU A 258 12.95 -10.76 30.79
CA LEU A 258 11.58 -11.03 31.23
C LEU A 258 11.46 -11.22 32.75
N ASP A 259 12.47 -11.81 33.39
CA ASP A 259 12.47 -12.02 34.84
C ASP A 259 12.59 -10.69 35.60
N TYR A 260 13.32 -9.72 35.03
CA TYR A 260 13.38 -8.36 35.59
C TYR A 260 12.04 -7.65 35.47
N LEU A 261 11.37 -7.72 34.30
CA LEU A 261 10.04 -7.12 34.13
C LEU A 261 9.04 -7.70 35.13
N LYS A 262 9.08 -9.03 35.34
CA LYS A 262 8.26 -9.70 36.35
C LYS A 262 8.60 -9.25 37.77
N TYR A 263 9.89 -9.13 38.09
CA TYR A 263 10.37 -8.65 39.40
C TYR A 263 9.94 -7.20 39.67
N LEU A 264 9.98 -6.34 38.65
CA LEU A 264 9.59 -4.94 38.73
C LEU A 264 8.09 -4.76 39.06
N GLY A 265 7.26 -5.77 38.79
CA GLY A 265 5.84 -5.76 39.12
C GLY A 265 4.99 -4.94 38.15
N ILE A 266 5.48 -4.70 36.93
CA ILE A 266 4.70 -4.03 35.89
C ILE A 266 3.50 -4.90 35.44
N THR A 267 2.50 -4.26 34.86
CA THR A 267 1.29 -4.94 34.38
C THR A 267 1.24 -5.08 32.87
N HIS A 268 1.82 -4.11 32.15
CA HIS A 268 1.77 -4.02 30.70
C HIS A 268 3.14 -3.65 30.16
N VAL A 269 3.52 -4.30 29.06
CA VAL A 269 4.66 -3.89 28.24
C VAL A 269 4.10 -3.21 27.00
N GLN A 270 4.49 -1.95 26.78
CA GLN A 270 4.26 -1.25 25.53
C GLN A 270 5.50 -1.46 24.66
N ILE A 271 5.37 -2.27 23.61
CA ILE A 271 6.47 -2.48 22.67
C ILE A 271 6.38 -1.40 21.58
N MET A 272 7.51 -0.76 21.29
CA MET A 272 7.67 0.11 20.11
C MET A 272 7.31 -0.65 18.81
N PRO A 273 7.12 0.04 17.66
CA PRO A 273 6.52 -0.55 16.46
C PRO A 273 7.04 -1.96 16.09
N LEU A 274 6.10 -2.88 15.92
CA LEU A 274 6.31 -4.28 15.50
C LEU A 274 5.80 -4.58 14.08
N ILE A 275 5.13 -3.60 13.47
CA ILE A 275 4.75 -3.64 12.05
C ILE A 275 6.01 -3.57 11.18
N ASP A 276 5.93 -4.02 9.93
CA ASP A 276 7.08 -3.93 9.01
C ASP A 276 7.43 -2.45 8.75
N PHE A 277 8.71 -2.11 8.75
CA PHE A 277 9.17 -0.73 8.66
C PHE A 277 10.49 -0.56 7.90
N GLY A 278 10.65 0.61 7.30
CA GLY A 278 11.86 1.01 6.59
C GLY A 278 12.96 1.54 7.52
N GLY A 279 14.20 1.45 7.07
CA GLY A 279 15.37 2.03 7.74
C GLY A 279 16.31 1.02 8.41
N VAL A 280 15.98 -0.27 8.37
CA VAL A 280 16.89 -1.38 8.70
C VAL A 280 16.83 -2.37 7.55
N ASP A 281 17.97 -2.72 6.94
CA ASP A 281 18.04 -3.79 5.95
C ASP A 281 17.98 -5.15 6.69
N GLU A 282 16.91 -5.90 6.48
CA GLU A 282 16.69 -7.19 7.14
C GLU A 282 17.72 -8.27 6.74
N ASN A 283 18.42 -8.10 5.61
CA ASN A 283 19.55 -8.96 5.25
C ASN A 283 20.83 -8.60 6.01
N ASN A 284 20.91 -7.38 6.54
CA ASN A 284 22.06 -6.84 7.28
C ASN A 284 21.59 -6.05 8.52
N PRO A 285 20.84 -6.67 9.44
CA PRO A 285 20.06 -5.95 10.46
C PRO A 285 20.92 -5.24 11.51
N ASP A 286 22.19 -5.63 11.63
CA ASP A 286 23.14 -5.05 12.58
C ASP A 286 23.80 -3.77 12.06
N PHE A 287 23.73 -3.49 10.76
CA PHE A 287 24.40 -2.36 10.14
C PHE A 287 23.76 -1.00 10.51
N LEU A 288 22.43 -0.98 10.63
CA LEU A 288 21.66 0.21 11.00
C LEU A 288 20.72 -0.10 12.15
N TYR A 289 20.27 0.96 12.80
CA TYR A 289 19.28 0.94 13.87
C TYR A 289 18.15 1.90 13.53
N ASN A 290 16.91 1.50 13.85
CA ASN A 290 15.74 2.35 13.74
C ASN A 290 14.72 1.99 14.83
N TRP A 291 13.93 2.98 15.25
CA TRP A 291 12.85 2.79 16.21
C TRP A 291 11.60 2.13 15.64
N GLY A 292 11.43 2.16 14.31
CA GLY A 292 10.35 1.48 13.60
C GLY A 292 9.15 2.34 13.20
N TYR A 293 9.27 3.68 13.29
CA TYR A 293 8.19 4.62 12.93
C TYR A 293 8.11 4.97 11.43
N ASN A 294 8.76 4.19 10.58
CA ASN A 294 8.69 4.30 9.11
C ASN A 294 7.86 3.14 8.55
N PRO A 295 6.53 3.11 8.73
CA PRO A 295 5.71 1.95 8.37
C PRO A 295 5.76 1.65 6.87
N GLU A 296 6.02 0.40 6.52
CA GLU A 296 6.01 -0.10 5.13
C GLU A 296 4.84 -1.07 4.89
N GLN A 297 4.52 -1.92 5.88
CA GLN A 297 3.37 -2.84 5.86
C GLN A 297 2.67 -2.87 7.23
N TYR A 298 1.37 -2.60 7.24
CA TYR A 298 0.53 -2.51 8.46
C TYR A 298 -0.05 -3.85 8.90
#